data_AF-A0A256ZJA8-F1
#
_entry.id   AF-A0A256ZJA8-F1
#
_cell.length_a   1.000
_cell.length_b   1.000
_cell.length_c   1.000
_cell.angle_alpha   90.00
_cell.angle_beta   90.00
_cell.angle_gamma   90.00
#
_symmetry.space_group_name_H-M   'P 1'
#
loop_
_entity.id
_entity.type
_entity.pdbx_description
1 polymer ?
#
loop_
_entity_poly.entity_id
_entity_poly.type
_entity_poly.pdbx_seq_one_letter_code
_entity_poly.pdbx_strand_id
1 'polypeptide(L)'
;MSASHKIFNRKGVVVLTLFILSTLLRLPLLLLYPVFRTDELAENIRALAIIRYGFIPLTNNAEFIGALYNYIIALVYLIKPSIAFSRLTVALFSSLTIPLLYILGLKIMRNPLKALLASIVLALSVM
;
A
#
# COMPACT_ATOMS: atom_id res chain seq x y z
N MET A 1 17.79 29.00 15.32
CA MET A 1 17.47 27.56 15.18
C MET A 1 15.95 27.28 15.05
N SER A 2 15.18 28.03 14.24
CA SER A 2 13.71 28.11 14.41
C SER A 2 12.83 27.92 13.16
N ALA A 3 13.32 28.20 11.94
CA ALA A 3 12.49 28.13 10.72
C ALA A 3 12.44 26.74 10.07
N SER A 4 13.57 26.03 10.03
CA SER A 4 13.70 24.73 9.32
C SER A 4 12.87 23.61 9.97
N HIS A 5 12.85 23.54 11.32
CA HIS A 5 12.03 22.58 12.06
C HIS A 5 10.52 22.78 11.86
N LYS A 6 10.04 24.03 11.84
CA LYS A 6 8.61 24.34 11.59
C LYS A 6 8.15 23.91 10.20
N ILE A 7 9.00 24.08 9.19
CA ILE A 7 8.70 23.70 7.80
C ILE A 7 8.69 22.18 7.64
N PHE A 8 9.62 21.48 8.28
CA PHE A 8 9.65 20.02 8.29
C PHE A 8 8.40 19.44 8.96
N ASN A 9 7.95 20.05 10.05
CA ASN A 9 6.73 19.65 10.75
C ASN A 9 5.47 19.81 9.87
N ARG A 10 5.34 20.93 9.14
CA ARG A 10 4.20 21.14 8.22
C ARG A 10 4.15 20.12 7.08
N LYS A 11 5.31 19.77 6.51
CA LYS A 11 5.38 18.74 5.46
C LYS A 11 5.03 17.35 6.00
N GLY A 12 5.55 17.01 7.17
CA GLY A 12 5.23 15.76 7.86
C GLY A 12 3.72 15.63 8.13
N VAL A 13 3.07 16.70 8.59
CA VAL A 13 1.61 16.73 8.79
C VAL A 13 0.87 16.48 7.47
N VAL A 14 1.24 17.13 6.37
CA VAL A 14 0.57 16.90 5.07
C VAL A 14 0.73 15.45 4.60
N VAL A 15 1.94 14.89 4.69
CA VAL A 15 2.23 13.49 4.33
C VAL A 15 1.37 12.53 5.17
N LEU A 16 1.32 12.74 6.49
CA LEU A 16 0.54 11.91 7.39
C LEU A 16 -0.97 12.04 7.12
N THR A 17 -1.47 13.25 6.93
CA THR A 17 -2.88 13.51 6.60
C THR A 17 -3.27 12.83 5.28
N LEU A 18 -2.44 12.92 4.25
CA LEU A 18 -2.69 12.24 2.97
C LEU A 18 -2.76 10.72 3.14
N PHE A 19 -1.84 10.14 3.92
CA PHE A 19 -1.85 8.70 4.20
C PHE A 19 -3.11 8.27 4.96
N ILE A 20 -3.47 8.98 6.04
CA ILE A 20 -4.64 8.67 6.86
C ILE A 20 -5.92 8.78 6.03
N LEU A 21 -6.13 9.92 5.34
CA LEU A 21 -7.32 10.13 4.53
C LEU A 21 -7.44 9.09 3.42
N SER A 22 -6.33 8.79 2.73
CA SER A 22 -6.31 7.75 1.71
C SER A 22 -6.71 6.38 2.25
N THR A 23 -6.18 6.02 3.43
CA THR A 23 -6.47 4.74 4.08
C THR A 23 -7.93 4.67 4.47
N LEU A 24 -8.47 5.72 5.10
CA LEU A 24 -9.87 5.81 5.51
C LEU A 24 -10.83 5.70 4.32
N LEU A 25 -10.49 6.27 3.15
CA LEU A 25 -11.29 6.13 1.93
C LEU A 25 -11.33 4.68 1.41
N ARG A 26 -10.26 3.90 1.61
CA ARG A 26 -10.13 2.53 1.10
C ARG A 26 -10.69 1.48 2.06
N LEU A 27 -10.72 1.75 3.37
CA LEU A 27 -11.17 0.77 4.37
C LEU A 27 -12.60 0.24 4.13
N PRO A 28 -13.62 1.06 3.83
CA PRO A 28 -14.97 0.56 3.56
C PRO A 28 -15.06 -0.32 2.31
N LEU A 29 -14.14 -0.13 1.36
CA LEU A 29 -14.12 -0.84 0.07
C LEU A 29 -13.43 -2.21 0.16
N LEU A 30 -12.67 -2.45 1.23
CA LEU A 30 -11.77 -3.60 1.38
C LEU A 30 -12.50 -4.96 1.30
N LEU A 31 -13.71 -5.03 1.86
CA LEU A 31 -14.53 -6.25 1.88
C LEU A 31 -15.84 -6.08 1.10
N LEU A 32 -15.97 -5.01 0.31
CA LEU A 32 -17.21 -4.69 -0.40
C LEU A 32 -17.60 -5.79 -1.39
N TYR A 33 -16.62 -6.35 -2.10
CA TYR A 33 -16.84 -7.47 -3.01
C TYR A 33 -16.40 -8.80 -2.37
N PRO A 34 -17.34 -9.75 -2.17
CA PRO A 34 -17.04 -11.06 -1.61
C PRO A 34 -16.44 -12.04 -2.63
N VAL A 35 -16.40 -11.68 -3.92
CA VAL A 35 -15.88 -12.56 -4.96
C VAL A 35 -14.36 -12.60 -4.87
N PHE A 36 -13.82 -13.73 -4.42
CA PHE A 36 -12.40 -14.02 -4.52
C PHE A 36 -12.04 -14.13 -5.99
N ARG A 37 -11.37 -13.12 -6.54
CA ARG A 37 -10.76 -13.28 -7.85
C ARG A 37 -9.70 -14.37 -7.76
N THR A 38 -9.59 -15.17 -8.83
CA THR A 38 -8.74 -16.36 -8.88
C THR A 38 -7.27 -16.03 -8.68
N ASP A 39 -6.83 -14.84 -9.13
CA ASP A 39 -5.50 -14.30 -8.91
C ASP A 39 -5.25 -14.04 -7.42
N GLU A 40 -6.08 -13.23 -6.76
CA GLU A 40 -5.94 -12.91 -5.35
C GLU A 40 -5.90 -14.18 -4.49
N LEU A 41 -6.83 -15.11 -4.72
CA LEU A 41 -6.89 -16.35 -3.94
C LEU A 41 -5.62 -17.18 -4.12
N ALA A 42 -5.13 -17.36 -5.36
CA ALA A 42 -3.93 -18.12 -5.64
C ALA A 42 -2.69 -17.54 -4.93
N GLU A 43 -2.56 -16.21 -4.95
CA GLU A 43 -1.44 -15.54 -4.27
C GLU A 43 -1.47 -15.74 -2.75
N ASN A 44 -2.66 -15.68 -2.15
CA ASN A 44 -2.87 -15.90 -0.73
C ASN A 44 -2.63 -17.36 -0.32
N ILE A 45 -3.00 -18.33 -1.17
CA ILE A 45 -2.69 -19.76 -0.95
C ILE A 45 -1.18 -19.99 -0.97
N ARG A 46 -0.42 -19.38 -1.88
CA ARG A 46 1.04 -19.48 -1.90
C ARG A 46 1.67 -18.87 -0.65
N ALA A 47 1.18 -17.72 -0.21
CA ALA A 47 1.62 -17.11 1.05
C ALA A 47 1.37 -18.03 2.26
N LEU A 48 0.22 -18.71 2.29
CA LEU A 48 -0.09 -19.71 3.31
C LEU A 48 0.84 -20.93 3.22
N ALA A 49 1.19 -21.36 1.99
CA ALA A 49 2.10 -22.48 1.78
C ALA A 49 3.53 -22.17 2.23
N ILE A 50 3.99 -20.92 2.07
CA ILE A 50 5.28 -20.46 2.61
C ILE A 50 5.34 -20.70 4.12
N ILE A 51 4.31 -20.25 4.86
CA ILE A 51 4.34 -20.33 6.33
C ILE A 51 4.00 -21.71 6.89
N ARG A 52 3.19 -22.52 6.19
CA ARG A 52 2.71 -23.82 6.70
C ARG A 52 3.53 -25.02 6.23
N TYR A 53 4.09 -24.95 5.03
CA TYR A 53 4.71 -26.11 4.37
C TYR A 53 6.18 -25.88 3.99
N GLY A 54 6.77 -24.73 4.33
CA GLY A 54 8.15 -24.42 3.96
C GLY A 54 8.35 -24.28 2.45
N PHE A 55 7.29 -23.94 1.70
CA PHE A 55 7.38 -23.65 0.28
C PHE A 55 8.11 -22.31 0.10
N ILE A 56 9.36 -22.30 -0.35
CA ILE A 56 10.18 -21.07 -0.47
C ILE A 56 10.49 -20.82 -1.96
N PRO A 57 9.53 -20.27 -2.72
CA PRO A 57 9.70 -20.12 -4.15
C PRO A 57 10.55 -18.89 -4.50
N LEU A 58 11.43 -19.01 -5.49
CA LEU A 58 12.17 -17.85 -6.02
C LEU A 58 11.29 -16.97 -6.92
N THR A 59 10.41 -17.60 -7.69
CA THR A 59 9.46 -16.98 -8.62
C THR A 59 8.03 -17.30 -8.20
N ASN A 60 7.06 -16.55 -8.69
CA ASN A 60 5.65 -16.83 -8.45
C ASN A 60 5.15 -17.95 -9.41
N ASN A 61 3.88 -17.91 -9.81
CA ASN A 61 3.27 -18.87 -10.74
C ASN A 61 3.89 -18.90 -12.14
N ALA A 62 4.66 -17.88 -12.53
CA ALA A 62 5.39 -17.82 -13.77
C ALA A 62 6.82 -17.33 -13.48
N GLU A 63 7.78 -17.80 -14.29
CA GLU A 63 9.21 -17.55 -14.08
C GLU A 63 9.59 -16.06 -14.12
N PHE A 64 8.83 -15.25 -14.86
CA PHE A 64 9.06 -13.81 -14.97
C PHE A 64 8.44 -12.97 -13.83
N ILE A 65 7.69 -13.59 -12.91
CA ILE A 65 7.01 -12.91 -11.81
C ILE A 65 7.79 -13.20 -10.52
N GLY A 66 8.25 -12.16 -9.83
CA GLY A 66 8.93 -12.30 -8.54
C GLY A 66 7.96 -12.69 -7.40
N ALA A 67 8.46 -13.42 -6.40
CA ALA A 67 7.68 -13.90 -5.25
C ALA A 67 7.53 -12.87 -4.10
N LEU A 68 7.93 -11.60 -4.30
CA LEU A 68 7.94 -10.57 -3.25
C LEU A 68 6.58 -10.39 -2.58
N TYR A 69 5.50 -10.36 -3.37
CA TYR A 69 4.14 -10.25 -2.83
C TYR A 69 3.83 -11.42 -1.88
N ASN A 70 4.14 -12.65 -2.28
CA ASN A 70 3.86 -13.84 -1.48
C ASN A 70 4.62 -13.80 -0.15
N TYR A 71 5.88 -13.34 -0.14
CA TYR A 71 6.66 -13.19 1.09
C TYR A 71 6.10 -12.10 2.02
N ILE A 72 5.65 -10.96 1.48
CA ILE A 72 5.01 -9.91 2.29
C ILE A 72 3.73 -10.44 2.94
N ILE A 73 2.88 -11.13 2.18
CA ILE A 73 1.64 -11.69 2.74
C ILE A 73 1.92 -12.84 3.69
N ALA A 74 2.95 -13.65 3.44
CA ALA A 74 3.41 -14.70 4.36
C ALA A 74 3.79 -14.09 5.73
N LEU A 75 4.56 -13.00 5.73
CA LEU A 75 4.91 -12.27 6.96
C LEU A 75 3.66 -11.78 7.71
N VAL A 76 2.68 -11.24 6.99
CA VAL A 76 1.40 -10.80 7.59
C VAL A 76 0.61 -11.98 8.16
N TYR A 77 0.66 -13.14 7.50
CA TYR A 77 0.00 -14.35 7.95
C TYR A 77 0.65 -15.00 9.18
N LEU A 78 1.88 -14.63 9.55
CA LEU A 78 2.43 -14.97 10.86
C LEU A 78 1.63 -14.33 12.01
N ILE A 79 0.99 -13.18 11.78
CA ILE A 79 0.10 -12.53 12.77
C ILE A 79 -1.26 -13.20 12.76
N LYS A 80 -1.91 -13.23 11.59
CA LYS A 80 -3.22 -13.88 11.40
C LYS A 80 -3.44 -14.22 9.92
N PRO A 81 -3.57 -15.51 9.56
CA PRO A 81 -3.96 -15.91 8.22
C PRO A 81 -5.42 -15.50 7.95
N SER A 82 -5.61 -14.43 7.19
CA SER A 82 -6.94 -13.93 6.81
C SER A 82 -6.87 -13.05 5.57
N ILE A 83 -7.84 -13.21 4.68
CA ILE A 83 -7.97 -12.40 3.46
C ILE A 83 -8.18 -10.92 3.80
N ALA A 84 -8.82 -10.61 4.92
CA ALA A 84 -8.94 -9.23 5.37
C ALA A 84 -7.57 -8.60 5.65
N PHE A 85 -6.61 -9.37 6.18
CA PHE A 85 -5.26 -8.88 6.46
C PHE A 85 -4.42 -8.71 5.20
N SER A 86 -4.56 -9.60 4.22
CA SER A 86 -3.86 -9.43 2.94
C SER A 86 -4.39 -8.24 2.15
N ARG A 87 -5.72 -8.08 2.10
CA ARG A 87 -6.35 -6.88 1.50
C ARG A 87 -6.01 -5.61 2.24
N LEU A 88 -5.93 -5.63 3.57
CA LEU A 88 -5.48 -4.49 4.36
C LEU A 88 -4.03 -4.11 4.01
N THR A 89 -3.17 -5.12 3.83
CA THR A 89 -1.78 -4.88 3.41
C THR A 89 -1.73 -4.17 2.07
N VAL A 90 -2.48 -4.65 1.07
CA VAL A 90 -2.57 -3.99 -0.23
C VAL A 90 -3.14 -2.57 -0.10
N ALA A 91 -4.16 -2.37 0.72
CA ALA A 91 -4.74 -1.05 0.98
C ALA A 91 -3.70 -0.08 1.56
N LEU A 92 -2.94 -0.49 2.58
CA LEU A 92 -1.89 0.31 3.22
C LEU A 92 -0.76 0.65 2.24
N PHE A 93 -0.26 -0.33 1.48
CA PHE A 93 0.79 -0.09 0.48
C PHE A 93 0.29 0.84 -0.63
N SER A 94 -0.95 0.67 -1.08
CA SER A 94 -1.56 1.58 -2.06
C SER A 94 -1.70 3.00 -1.49
N SER A 95 -2.10 3.14 -0.23
CA SER A 95 -2.21 4.43 0.45
C SER A 95 -0.86 5.12 0.64
N LEU A 96 0.22 4.36 0.78
CA LEU A 96 1.58 4.89 0.90
C LEU A 96 2.07 5.54 -0.41
N THR A 97 1.53 5.14 -1.57
CA THR A 97 1.92 5.75 -2.86
C THR A 97 1.55 7.23 -2.96
N ILE A 98 0.51 7.67 -2.26
CA ILE A 98 -0.01 9.05 -2.32
C ILE A 98 0.94 10.06 -1.64
N PRO A 99 1.36 9.87 -0.38
CA PRO A 99 2.37 10.74 0.22
C PRO A 99 3.72 10.65 -0.50
N LEU A 100 4.07 9.48 -1.08
CA LEU A 100 5.26 9.36 -1.92
C LEU A 100 5.16 10.23 -3.18
N LEU A 101 4.01 10.24 -3.85
CA LEU A 101 3.75 11.12 -4.98
C LEU A 101 3.83 12.59 -4.59
N TYR A 102 3.33 12.97 -3.41
CA TYR A 102 3.48 14.33 -2.91
C TYR A 102 4.95 14.72 -2.74
N ILE A 103 5.75 13.87 -2.11
CA ILE A 103 7.19 14.10 -1.89
C ILE A 103 7.93 14.18 -3.23
N LEU A 104 7.61 13.29 -4.16
CA LEU A 104 8.19 13.28 -5.50
C LEU A 104 7.80 14.55 -6.29
N GLY A 105 6.53 14.92 -6.26
CA GLY A 105 6.01 16.13 -6.90
C GLY A 105 6.65 17.40 -6.35
N LEU A 106 6.90 17.46 -5.04
CA LEU A 106 7.66 18.56 -4.43
C LEU A 106 9.09 18.67 -4.98
N LYS A 107 9.76 17.53 -5.19
CA LYS A 107 11.13 17.49 -5.73
C LYS A 107 11.17 17.92 -7.21
N ILE A 108 10.22 17.46 -8.01
CA ILE A 108 10.21 17.70 -9.46
C ILE A 108 9.61 19.07 -9.81
N MET A 109 8.40 19.35 -9.32
CA MET A 109 7.62 20.53 -9.74
C MET A 109 7.98 21.80 -8.96
N ARG A 110 8.66 21.64 -7.81
CA ARG A 110 8.99 22.72 -6.86
C ARG A 110 7.78 23.57 -6.43
N ASN A 111 6.56 23.05 -6.59
CA ASN A 111 5.32 23.73 -6.28
C ASN A 111 4.45 22.84 -5.38
N PRO A 112 4.17 23.25 -4.13
CA PRO A 112 3.45 22.43 -3.16
C PRO A 112 1.98 22.22 -3.53
N LEU A 113 1.33 23.19 -4.17
CA LEU A 113 -0.07 23.07 -4.57
C LEU A 113 -0.22 22.05 -5.69
N LYS A 114 0.65 22.09 -6.70
CA LYS A 114 0.60 21.13 -7.81
C LYS A 114 0.89 19.69 -7.33
N ALA A 115 1.87 19.52 -6.45
CA ALA A 115 2.16 18.22 -5.84
C ALA A 115 0.99 17.70 -5.00
N LEU A 116 0.33 18.59 -4.25
CA LEU A 116 -0.85 18.23 -3.46
C LEU A 116 -2.02 17.82 -4.35
N LEU A 117 -2.32 18.60 -5.40
CA LEU A 117 -3.39 18.27 -6.35
C LEU A 117 -3.16 16.91 -7.02
N ALA A 118 -1.94 16.64 -7.50
CA ALA A 118 -1.62 15.33 -8.09
C ALA A 118 -1.85 14.17 -7.11
N SER A 119 -1.49 14.37 -5.84
CA SER A 119 -1.67 13.37 -4.79
C SER A 119 -3.14 13.15 -4.44
N ILE A 120 -3.94 14.22 -4.40
CA ILE A 120 -5.40 14.15 -4.18
C ILE A 120 -6.07 13.41 -5.35
N VAL A 121 -5.69 13.71 -6.59
CA VAL A 121 -6.21 13.01 -7.78
C VAL A 121 -5.95 11.50 -7.68
N LEU A 122 -4.73 11.09 -7.30
CA LEU A 122 -4.41 9.68 -7.07
C LEU A 122 -5.15 9.08 -5.87
N ALA A 123 -5.39 9.88 -4.82
CA ALA A 123 -6.15 9.41 -3.66
C ALA A 123 -7.59 9.06 -4.02
N LEU A 124 -8.20 9.86 -4.91
CA LEU A 124 -9.59 9.75 -5.35
C LEU A 124 -9.80 8.81 -6.54
N SER A 125 -8.75 8.43 -7.27
CA SER A 125 -8.84 7.49 -8.41
C SER A 125 -9.22 6.04 -8.02
N VAL A 126 -9.60 5.83 -6.76
CA VAL A 126 -10.14 4.57 -6.24
C VAL A 126 -11.67 4.52 -6.41
N MET A 127 -12.31 5.68 -6.63
CA MET A 127 -13.73 5.79 -6.96
C MET A 127 -14.01 5.42 -8.41
#